data_AF-A0A9D6MI38-F1
#
_entry.id   AF-A0A9D6MI38-F1
#
_cell.length_a   1.000
_cell.length_b   1.000
_cell.length_c   1.000
_cell.angle_alpha   90.00
_cell.angle_beta   90.00
_cell.angle_gamma   90.00
#
_symmetry.space_group_name_H-M   'P 1'
#
loop_
_entity.id
_entity.type
_entity.pdbx_description
1 polymer ?
#
loop_
_entity_poly.entity_id
_entity_poly.type
_entity_poly.pdbx_seq_one_letter_code
_entity_poly.pdbx_strand_id
1 'polypeptide(L)'
;MRRHPTLTSLAALLLVAGCHSSDPRQAIAERFIDALFIKIDQPAARELATGLAASKIDEETRLKAGQAIDESTRQPSIHYTFIQLGGAREESPSLVYDLHVSPDGADSFTRRLILTLRQDAASWKVANYTLESPPVPE
;
A
#
# COMPACT_ATOMS: atom_id res chain seq x y z
N MET A 1 23.28 -42.44 -38.36
CA MET A 1 21.86 -42.04 -38.28
C MET A 1 21.56 -41.57 -36.85
N ARG A 2 21.16 -40.29 -36.72
CA ARG A 2 20.73 -39.62 -35.48
C ARG A 2 19.60 -40.37 -34.78
N ARG A 3 19.59 -40.44 -33.44
CA ARG A 3 18.44 -40.13 -32.55
C ARG A 3 18.93 -39.79 -31.12
N HIS A 4 18.94 -38.50 -30.77
CA HIS A 4 18.61 -38.03 -29.41
C HIS A 4 17.14 -37.60 -29.48
N PRO A 5 16.30 -37.87 -28.46
CA PRO A 5 15.99 -36.85 -27.44
C PRO A 5 15.58 -37.50 -26.08
N THR A 6 15.36 -36.88 -24.93
CA THR A 6 15.24 -35.49 -24.46
C THR A 6 15.27 -35.60 -22.93
N LEU A 7 16.15 -34.84 -22.26
CA LEU A 7 16.04 -34.57 -20.84
C LEU A 7 14.79 -33.68 -20.63
N THR A 8 13.75 -34.21 -20.00
CA THR A 8 12.58 -33.42 -19.60
C THR A 8 12.83 -32.89 -18.19
N SER A 9 13.47 -31.73 -18.09
CA SER A 9 13.54 -30.96 -16.83
C SER A 9 12.16 -30.36 -16.54
N LEU A 10 11.45 -30.94 -15.57
CA LEU A 10 10.20 -30.42 -15.04
C LEU A 10 10.51 -29.28 -14.05
N ALA A 11 10.53 -28.04 -14.54
CA ALA A 11 10.60 -26.86 -13.69
C ALA A 11 9.23 -26.62 -13.03
N ALA A 12 9.08 -27.07 -11.78
CA ALA A 12 7.94 -26.73 -10.94
C ALA A 12 8.05 -25.25 -10.51
N LEU A 13 7.33 -24.39 -11.20
CA LEU A 13 7.16 -22.98 -10.84
C LEU A 13 6.27 -22.90 -9.59
N LEU A 14 6.88 -22.84 -8.40
CA LEU A 14 6.19 -22.54 -7.15
C LEU A 14 5.71 -21.08 -7.18
N LEU A 15 4.45 -20.89 -7.60
CA LEU A 15 3.71 -19.66 -7.40
C LEU A 15 3.52 -19.46 -5.90
N VAL A 16 4.25 -18.51 -5.33
CA VAL A 16 4.02 -18.02 -3.98
C VAL A 16 2.68 -17.29 -3.99
N ALA A 17 1.60 -18.01 -3.68
CA ALA A 17 0.33 -17.40 -3.32
C ALA A 17 0.49 -16.75 -1.95
N GLY A 18 1.06 -15.53 -1.94
CA GLY A 18 0.99 -14.69 -0.76
C GLY A 18 -0.49 -14.46 -0.44
N CYS A 19 -0.87 -14.56 0.85
CA CYS A 19 -2.20 -14.24 1.34
C CYS A 19 -2.52 -12.77 1.07
N HIS A 20 -2.90 -12.46 -0.17
CA HIS A 20 -3.47 -11.17 -0.55
C HIS A 20 -4.97 -11.38 -0.69
N SER A 21 -5.72 -10.34 -0.36
CA SER A 21 -7.16 -10.28 -0.58
C SER A 21 -7.51 -10.69 -2.02
N SER A 22 -8.59 -11.47 -2.18
CA SER A 22 -9.07 -11.88 -3.51
C SER A 22 -9.73 -10.72 -4.28
N ASP A 23 -9.98 -9.59 -3.62
CA ASP A 23 -10.48 -8.35 -4.26
C ASP A 23 -9.30 -7.53 -4.79
N PRO A 24 -9.20 -7.29 -6.11
CA PRO A 24 -8.09 -6.53 -6.70
C PRO A 24 -7.99 -5.09 -6.19
N ARG A 25 -9.10 -4.50 -5.70
CA ARG A 25 -9.09 -3.16 -5.09
C ARG A 25 -8.37 -3.17 -3.76
N GLN A 26 -8.67 -4.17 -2.93
CA GLN A 26 -8.05 -4.33 -1.63
C GLN A 26 -6.57 -4.68 -1.79
N ALA A 27 -6.21 -5.55 -2.75
CA ALA A 27 -4.82 -5.88 -3.04
C ALA A 27 -3.98 -4.66 -3.45
N ILE A 28 -4.53 -3.72 -4.24
CA ILE A 28 -3.84 -2.47 -4.58
C ILE A 28 -3.72 -1.54 -3.37
N ALA A 29 -4.76 -1.43 -2.54
CA ALA A 29 -4.71 -0.64 -1.31
C ALA A 29 -3.66 -1.16 -0.32
N GLU A 30 -3.62 -2.46 -0.08
CA GLU A 30 -2.65 -3.12 0.82
C GLU A 30 -1.21 -2.88 0.33
N ARG A 31 -0.96 -3.07 -0.98
CA ARG A 31 0.35 -2.77 -1.57
C ARG A 31 0.74 -1.29 -1.46
N PHE A 32 -0.23 -0.38 -1.59
CA PHE A 32 0.00 1.05 -1.40
C PHE A 32 0.35 1.37 0.07
N ILE A 33 -0.35 0.78 1.03
CA ILE A 33 -0.07 0.94 2.47
C ILE A 33 1.33 0.40 2.80
N ASP A 34 1.65 -0.79 2.33
CA ASP A 34 2.94 -1.43 2.52
C ASP A 34 4.07 -0.55 1.98
N ALA A 35 3.92 -0.03 0.76
CA ALA A 35 4.94 0.83 0.15
C ALA A 35 5.09 2.14 0.92
N LEU A 36 3.98 2.86 1.18
CA LEU A 36 4.05 4.21 1.70
C LEU A 36 4.33 4.29 3.20
N PHE A 37 3.68 3.45 4.01
CA PHE A 37 3.72 3.56 5.47
C PHE A 37 4.66 2.54 6.13
N ILE A 38 4.81 1.35 5.56
CA ILE A 38 5.60 0.27 6.19
C ILE A 38 7.02 0.26 5.65
N LYS A 39 7.21 0.32 4.34
CA LYS A 39 8.53 0.26 3.68
C LYS A 39 9.14 1.63 3.45
N ILE A 40 8.35 2.70 3.56
CA ILE A 40 8.73 4.09 3.25
C ILE A 40 9.33 4.19 1.84
N ASP A 41 8.83 3.37 0.94
CA ASP A 41 9.21 3.32 -0.47
C ASP A 41 8.26 4.22 -1.26
N GLN A 42 8.56 5.53 -1.21
CA GLN A 42 7.79 6.55 -1.93
C GLN A 42 7.73 6.31 -3.44
N PRO A 43 8.82 5.91 -4.13
CA PRO A 43 8.74 5.54 -5.55
C PRO A 43 7.75 4.40 -5.82
N ALA A 44 7.79 3.31 -5.04
CA ALA A 44 6.84 2.21 -5.21
C ALA A 44 5.39 2.65 -4.91
N ALA A 45 5.17 3.46 -3.89
CA ALA A 45 3.86 4.00 -3.58
C ALA A 45 3.33 4.91 -4.71
N ARG A 46 4.22 5.68 -5.35
CA ARG A 46 3.90 6.59 -6.44
C ARG A 46 3.41 5.87 -7.70
N GLU A 47 3.95 4.69 -8.00
CA GLU A 47 3.50 3.85 -9.12
C GLU A 47 2.07 3.33 -8.93
N LEU A 48 1.65 3.16 -7.68
CA LEU A 48 0.33 2.69 -7.27
C LEU A 48 -0.71 3.81 -7.17
N ALA A 49 -0.26 5.06 -7.24
CA ALA A 49 -1.07 6.24 -7.07
C ALA A 49 -1.45 6.89 -8.42
N THR A 50 -2.57 7.59 -8.41
CA THR A 50 -3.01 8.50 -9.48
C THR A 50 -3.66 9.73 -8.85
N GLY A 51 -3.96 10.76 -9.65
CA GLY A 51 -4.65 11.96 -9.19
C GLY A 51 -3.99 12.61 -7.96
N LEU A 52 -4.82 12.92 -6.95
CA LEU A 52 -4.37 13.66 -5.77
C LEU A 52 -3.37 12.86 -4.92
N ALA A 53 -3.51 11.54 -4.83
CA ALA A 53 -2.55 10.70 -4.12
C ALA A 53 -1.14 10.79 -4.74
N ALA A 54 -1.06 10.74 -6.07
CA ALA A 54 0.20 10.89 -6.79
C ALA A 54 0.84 12.27 -6.52
N SER A 55 0.04 13.35 -6.61
CA SER A 55 0.52 14.70 -6.32
C SER A 55 1.01 14.88 -4.89
N LYS A 56 0.35 14.27 -3.90
CA LYS A 56 0.80 14.31 -2.48
C LYS A 56 2.17 13.67 -2.30
N ILE A 57 2.42 12.52 -2.93
CA ILE A 57 3.71 11.81 -2.85
C ILE A 57 4.80 12.59 -3.58
N ASP A 58 4.51 13.13 -4.77
CA ASP A 58 5.46 13.95 -5.53
C ASP A 58 5.87 15.19 -4.72
N GLU A 59 4.90 15.85 -4.07
CA GLU A 59 5.15 17.00 -3.22
C GLU A 59 5.98 16.63 -1.97
N GLU A 60 5.65 15.54 -1.29
CA GLU A 60 6.44 15.07 -0.15
C GLU A 60 7.88 14.73 -0.55
N THR A 61 8.07 14.08 -1.69
CA THR A 61 9.38 13.76 -2.26
C THR A 61 10.17 15.04 -2.54
N ARG A 62 9.52 16.05 -3.14
CA ARG A 62 10.12 17.37 -3.39
C ARG A 62 10.51 18.09 -2.09
N LEU A 63 9.68 18.01 -1.05
CA LEU A 63 9.96 18.63 0.26
C LEU A 63 11.12 17.97 0.99
N LYS A 64 11.32 16.65 0.80
CA LYS A 64 12.45 15.90 1.38
C LYS A 64 13.74 16.04 0.57
N ALA A 65 13.67 16.48 -0.69
CA ALA A 65 14.84 16.61 -1.54
C ALA A 65 15.89 17.55 -0.92
N GLY A 66 17.11 17.04 -0.73
CA GLY A 66 18.22 17.80 -0.14
C GLY A 66 18.22 17.87 1.40
N GLN A 67 17.26 17.22 2.08
CA GLN A 67 17.34 17.00 3.53
C GLN A 67 18.12 15.71 3.80
N ALA A 68 19.17 15.80 4.62
CA ALA A 68 19.77 14.60 5.18
C ALA A 68 18.79 14.03 6.20
N ILE A 69 18.22 12.85 5.92
CA ILE A 69 17.47 12.10 6.92
C ILE A 69 18.50 11.66 7.96
N ASP A 70 18.45 12.25 9.14
CA ASP A 70 19.29 11.83 10.25
C ASP A 70 18.99 10.37 10.57
N GLU A 71 20.03 9.53 10.59
CA GLU A 71 19.98 8.12 10.96
C GLU A 71 19.37 7.90 12.35
N SER A 72 19.29 8.94 13.19
CA SER A 72 18.60 8.91 14.48
C SER A 72 17.06 8.81 14.37
N THR A 73 16.49 9.01 13.19
CA THR A 73 15.05 8.90 12.95
C THR A 73 14.62 7.44 12.92
N ARG A 74 14.34 6.88 14.10
CA ARG A 74 13.82 5.50 14.22
C ARG A 74 12.43 5.41 13.60
N GLN A 75 12.29 4.56 12.59
CA GLN A 75 11.02 4.30 11.95
C GLN A 75 10.05 3.61 12.93
N PRO A 76 8.80 4.11 13.10
CA PRO A 76 7.82 3.43 13.93
C PRO A 76 7.41 2.08 13.32
N SER A 77 7.08 1.11 14.17
CA SER A 77 6.41 -0.11 13.71
C SER A 77 4.97 0.22 13.38
N ILE A 78 4.51 -0.19 12.20
CA ILE A 78 3.14 0.05 11.73
C ILE A 78 2.53 -1.28 11.27
N HIS A 79 1.34 -1.58 11.78
CA HIS A 79 0.47 -2.64 11.26
C HIS A 79 -0.91 -2.04 10.94
N TYR A 80 -1.71 -2.73 10.14
CA TYR A 80 -3.02 -2.23 9.75
C TYR A 80 -4.10 -3.30 9.81
N THR A 81 -5.33 -2.84 10.07
CA THR A 81 -6.54 -3.66 10.08
C THR A 81 -7.52 -3.10 9.06
N PHE A 82 -8.06 -3.97 8.19
CA PHE A 82 -9.15 -3.57 7.29
C PHE A 82 -10.45 -3.39 8.08
N ILE A 83 -11.11 -2.24 7.90
CA ILE A 83 -12.33 -1.88 8.62
C ILE A 83 -13.56 -2.07 7.75
N GLN A 84 -13.58 -1.44 6.58
CA GLN A 84 -14.77 -1.44 5.72
C GLN A 84 -14.46 -1.04 4.27
N LEU A 85 -15.25 -1.57 3.34
CA LEU A 85 -15.41 -1.04 1.99
C LEU A 85 -16.60 -0.06 1.96
N GLY A 86 -16.34 1.24 1.79
CA GLY A 86 -17.33 2.27 1.52
C GLY A 86 -17.64 2.41 0.03
N GLY A 87 -18.90 2.63 -0.33
CA GLY A 87 -19.28 2.98 -1.70
C GLY A 87 -19.07 1.86 -2.73
N ALA A 88 -19.31 0.59 -2.37
CA ALA A 88 -19.06 -0.58 -3.23
C ALA A 88 -19.77 -0.57 -4.61
N ARG A 89 -20.76 0.32 -4.80
CA ARG A 89 -21.50 0.54 -6.05
C ARG A 89 -21.11 1.82 -6.81
N GLU A 90 -20.13 2.58 -6.32
CA GLU A 90 -19.73 3.86 -6.90
C GLU A 90 -18.57 3.73 -7.88
N GLU A 91 -18.46 4.70 -8.78
CA GLU A 91 -17.35 4.81 -9.74
C GLU A 91 -15.98 5.01 -9.06
N SER A 92 -15.96 5.34 -7.77
CA SER A 92 -14.76 5.55 -6.95
C SER A 92 -14.93 4.94 -5.56
N PRO A 93 -14.74 3.61 -5.40
CA PRO A 93 -14.91 2.95 -4.11
C PRO A 93 -13.88 3.47 -3.10
N SER A 94 -14.27 3.45 -1.81
CA SER A 94 -13.37 3.83 -0.72
C SER A 94 -13.09 2.63 0.19
N LEU A 95 -11.84 2.42 0.58
CA LEU A 95 -11.43 1.40 1.55
C LEU A 95 -10.93 2.09 2.81
N VAL A 96 -11.39 1.60 3.97
CA VAL A 96 -11.02 2.15 5.28
C VAL A 96 -10.18 1.14 6.04
N TYR A 97 -9.05 1.61 6.56
CA TYR A 97 -8.13 0.85 7.39
C TYR A 97 -7.84 1.63 8.66
N ASP A 98 -7.57 0.93 9.76
CA ASP A 98 -6.94 1.52 10.93
C ASP A 98 -5.45 1.15 10.93
N LEU A 99 -4.58 2.16 10.97
CA LEU A 99 -3.13 2.03 11.11
C LEU A 99 -2.78 2.12 12.58
N HIS A 100 -2.20 1.06 13.12
CA HIS A 100 -1.70 1.00 14.48
C HIS A 100 -0.21 1.31 14.48
N VAL A 101 0.15 2.44 15.07
CA VAL A 101 1.49 3.00 15.05
C VAL A 101 2.12 2.85 16.42
N SER A 102 3.29 2.22 16.47
CA SER A 102 4.10 2.03 17.67
C SER A 102 5.47 2.66 17.46
N PRO A 103 5.64 3.95 17.84
CA PRO A 103 6.94 4.60 17.83
C PRO A 103 7.84 4.08 18.95
N ASP A 104 9.14 4.10 18.73
CA ASP A 104 10.09 3.72 19.77
C ASP A 104 10.25 4.85 20.80
N GLY A 105 9.91 4.56 22.06
CA GLY A 105 10.00 5.51 23.18
C GLY A 105 8.78 6.43 23.36
N ALA A 106 7.66 6.16 22.70
CA ALA A 106 6.40 6.88 22.88
C ALA A 106 5.19 5.93 22.87
N ASP A 107 4.04 6.44 23.32
CA ASP A 107 2.81 5.67 23.35
C ASP A 107 2.33 5.30 21.94
N SER A 108 1.78 4.10 21.82
CA SER A 108 1.16 3.65 20.58
C SER A 108 -0.17 4.37 20.35
N PHE A 109 -0.49 4.66 19.09
CA PHE A 109 -1.73 5.32 18.71
C PHE A 109 -2.27 4.73 17.41
N THR A 110 -3.56 4.95 17.16
CA THR A 110 -4.23 4.51 15.93
C THR A 110 -4.59 5.71 15.06
N ARG A 111 -4.43 5.58 13.74
CA ARG A 111 -4.90 6.53 12.74
C ARG A 111 -5.81 5.82 11.75
N ARG A 112 -6.95 6.41 11.43
CA ARG A 112 -7.82 5.91 10.37
C ARG A 112 -7.33 6.40 9.03
N LEU A 113 -7.12 5.46 8.11
CA LEU A 113 -6.74 5.70 6.73
C LEU A 113 -7.94 5.41 5.83
N ILE A 114 -8.36 6.43 5.08
CA ILE A 114 -9.38 6.30 4.03
C ILE A 114 -8.68 6.40 2.68
N LEU A 115 -8.82 5.36 1.86
CA LEU A 115 -8.29 5.29 0.50
C LEU A 115 -9.42 5.36 -0.50
N THR A 116 -9.38 6.30 -1.44
CA THR A 116 -10.28 6.33 -2.60
C THR A 116 -9.56 5.71 -3.78
N LEU A 117 -10.20 4.75 -4.44
CA LEU A 117 -9.65 4.09 -5.62
C LEU A 117 -10.32 4.58 -6.89
N ARG A 118 -9.58 4.54 -8.00
CA ARG A 118 -10.09 4.79 -9.34
C ARG A 118 -9.51 3.75 -10.29
N GLN A 119 -10.30 3.34 -11.27
CA GLN A 119 -9.79 2.57 -12.39
C GLN A 119 -9.11 3.52 -13.37
N ASP A 120 -7.81 3.31 -13.59
CA ASP A 120 -6.99 4.05 -14.54
C ASP A 120 -6.58 3.11 -15.68
N ALA A 121 -7.03 3.44 -16.89
CA ALA A 121 -7.04 2.56 -18.06
C ALA A 121 -7.64 1.17 -17.76
N ALA A 122 -6.80 0.21 -17.34
CA ALA A 122 -7.18 -1.16 -17.04
C ALA A 122 -6.74 -1.66 -15.65
N SER A 123 -6.24 -0.76 -14.79
CA SER A 123 -5.74 -1.11 -13.46
C SER A 123 -6.34 -0.23 -12.36
N TRP A 124 -6.61 -0.80 -11.19
CA TRP A 124 -6.96 -0.01 -10.02
C TRP A 124 -5.74 0.76 -9.52
N LYS A 125 -5.94 2.04 -9.17
CA LYS A 125 -4.95 2.89 -8.52
C LYS A 125 -5.58 3.63 -7.33
N VAL A 126 -4.75 4.03 -6.38
CA VAL A 126 -5.15 4.90 -5.28
C VAL A 126 -5.22 6.34 -5.81
N ALA A 127 -6.43 6.91 -5.86
CA ALA A 127 -6.67 8.26 -6.37
C ALA A 127 -6.54 9.34 -5.27
N ASN A 128 -6.84 8.97 -4.03
CA ASN A 128 -6.68 9.84 -2.85
C ASN A 128 -6.46 8.99 -1.58
N TYR A 129 -5.83 9.59 -0.58
CA TYR A 129 -5.73 9.06 0.78
C TYR A 129 -5.84 10.17 1.83
N THR A 130 -6.49 9.87 2.95
CA THR A 130 -6.64 10.78 4.10
C THR A 130 -6.36 10.03 5.40
N LEU A 131 -5.63 10.66 6.31
CA LEU A 131 -5.42 10.19 7.68
C LEU A 131 -6.24 11.04 8.66
N GLU A 132 -7.00 10.39 9.51
CA GLU A 132 -7.80 11.04 10.56
C GLU A 132 -7.69 10.27 11.90
N SER A 133 -8.19 10.86 12.98
CA SER A 133 -8.33 10.14 14.25
C SER A 133 -9.48 9.14 14.12
N PRO A 134 -9.33 7.89 14.60
CA PRO A 134 -10.46 6.99 14.67
C PRO A 134 -11.54 7.56 15.61
N PRO A 135 -12.82 7.25 15.39
CA PRO A 135 -13.89 7.64 16.30
C PRO A 135 -13.64 7.01 17.67
N VAL A 136 -13.97 7.75 18.72
CA VAL A 136 -13.93 7.22 20.09
C VAL A 136 -15.07 6.20 20.22
N PRO A 137 -14.79 4.95 20.62
CA PRO A 137 -15.86 3.98 20.90
C PRO A 137 -16.70 4.49 22.08
N GLU A 138 -18.03 4.44 21.93
CA GLU A 138 -19.00 4.83 22.97
C GLU A 138 -18.95 3.93 24.22
#